data_AF-A0A4R1JNN8-F1
#
_entry.id   AF-A0A4R1JNN8-F1
#
_cell.length_a   1.000
_cell.length_b   1.000
_cell.length_c   1.000
_cell.angle_alpha   90.00
_cell.angle_beta   90.00
_cell.angle_gamma   90.00
#
_symmetry.space_group_name_H-M   'P 1'
#
loop_
_entity.id
_entity.type
_entity.pdbx_description
1 polymer ?
#
loop_
_entity_poly.entity_id
_entity_poly.type
_entity_poly.pdbx_seq_one_letter_code
_entity_poly.pdbx_strand_id
1 'polypeptide(L)'
;MKKLYICLMIFLCSIKGFSQFSEYGGTYYDYQSGQTGVIITYNNPQPNYNNIGAQMDAQMAANAAAAASHIPVQPVIPPPTGGTTGSTPPKPTTPPPTPKPDPCAEVIKQSFNTLTQQGKLAEILSKFIGANPKYNINISTGPIANGNLASTNQFNITFNQDYPNATVASKTASLIHEYIHAYFNTLYEEYKVTKNPHIYDGYPFLYTAFVNGIGDKEIAHHNQIASSFIDTMAAVIKELQPGIVVDGDVNRFYTDMAWGTLQGTPAFNTTNLKPEDIDRIASRRIMERDNQPRGTNTPKGKPCNK
;
A
#
# COMPACT_ATOMS: atom_id res chain seq x y z
N MET A 1 -24.45 -48.37 -16.53
CA MET A 1 -25.19 -47.79 -15.38
C MET A 1 -24.34 -47.93 -14.12
N LYS A 2 -23.60 -46.88 -13.72
CA LYS A 2 -22.76 -46.88 -12.51
C LYS A 2 -23.37 -45.88 -11.52
N LYS A 3 -23.79 -46.37 -10.35
CA LYS A 3 -24.34 -45.57 -9.25
C LYS A 3 -23.19 -44.98 -8.44
N LEU A 4 -23.20 -43.67 -8.25
CA LEU A 4 -22.26 -42.93 -7.41
C LEU A 4 -22.92 -42.71 -6.04
N TYR A 5 -22.30 -43.21 -4.97
CA TYR A 5 -22.71 -42.96 -3.59
C TYR A 5 -21.91 -41.79 -3.03
N ILE A 6 -22.60 -40.74 -2.57
CA ILE A 6 -22.01 -39.62 -1.84
C ILE A 6 -22.14 -39.93 -0.35
N CYS A 7 -20.99 -40.08 0.32
CA CYS A 7 -20.90 -40.24 1.78
C CYS A 7 -20.59 -38.87 2.39
N LEU A 8 -21.56 -38.31 3.13
CA LEU A 8 -21.42 -37.06 3.86
C LEU A 8 -20.92 -37.37 5.28
N MET A 9 -19.67 -37.03 5.60
CA MET A 9 -19.16 -37.04 6.97
C MET A 9 -19.35 -35.67 7.62
N ILE A 10 -20.13 -35.62 8.70
CA ILE A 10 -20.31 -34.45 9.56
C ILE A 10 -19.37 -34.61 10.77
N PHE A 11 -18.43 -33.68 10.92
CA PHE A 11 -17.61 -33.53 12.13
C PHE A 11 -18.36 -32.67 13.16
N LEU A 12 -18.68 -33.24 14.32
CA LEU A 12 -19.16 -32.53 15.50
C LEU A 12 -17.96 -32.11 16.34
N CYS A 13 -17.72 -30.81 16.47
CA CYS A 13 -16.81 -30.27 17.48
C CYS A 13 -17.63 -29.44 18.48
N SER A 14 -17.63 -29.90 19.73
CA SER A 14 -18.36 -29.35 20.86
C SER A 14 -17.51 -28.31 21.58
N ILE A 15 -17.96 -27.06 21.67
CA ILE A 15 -17.44 -26.09 22.65
C ILE A 15 -18.64 -25.41 23.34
N LYS A 16 -18.68 -25.58 24.67
CA LYS A 16 -19.59 -24.95 25.63
C LYS A 16 -19.11 -23.53 25.91
N GLY A 17 -20.03 -22.57 26.04
CA GLY A 17 -19.68 -21.29 26.66
C GLY A 17 -20.71 -20.16 26.51
N PHE A 18 -21.57 -20.05 27.52
CA PHE A 18 -22.24 -18.85 28.04
C PHE A 18 -23.28 -18.07 27.22
N SER A 19 -24.40 -17.88 27.92
CA SER A 19 -25.71 -17.35 27.58
C SER A 19 -25.84 -15.84 27.79
N GLN A 20 -26.56 -15.16 26.89
CA GLN A 20 -27.61 -14.17 27.20
C GLN A 20 -28.42 -13.92 25.91
N PHE A 21 -29.68 -14.34 25.87
CA PHE A 21 -30.64 -13.93 24.83
C PHE A 21 -31.97 -13.57 25.49
N SER A 22 -32.47 -12.38 25.16
CA SER A 22 -33.80 -11.89 25.51
C SER A 22 -34.86 -12.53 24.61
N GLU A 23 -36.00 -12.85 25.22
CA GLU A 23 -37.17 -13.49 24.63
C GLU A 23 -37.87 -12.63 23.57
N TYR A 24 -38.13 -13.19 22.40
CA TYR A 24 -39.33 -12.92 21.59
C TYR A 24 -39.60 -14.16 20.71
N GLY A 25 -40.52 -15.02 21.16
CA GLY A 25 -40.97 -16.20 20.42
C GLY A 25 -42.42 -16.05 19.97
N GLY A 26 -42.67 -16.18 18.67
CA GLY A 26 -44.00 -16.47 18.13
C GLY A 26 -44.07 -17.95 17.74
N THR A 27 -45.20 -18.61 17.98
CA THR A 27 -45.44 -20.01 17.60
C THR A 27 -46.23 -20.09 16.30
N TYR A 28 -45.88 -21.05 15.43
CA TYR A 28 -46.69 -21.44 14.28
C TYR A 28 -47.03 -22.93 14.40
N TYR A 29 -48.27 -23.29 14.06
CA TYR A 29 -48.77 -24.66 14.05
C TYR A 29 -48.87 -25.17 12.62
N ASP A 30 -48.16 -26.25 12.30
CA ASP A 30 -48.39 -27.07 11.11
C ASP A 30 -49.29 -28.26 11.48
N TYR A 31 -50.42 -28.41 10.78
CA TYR A 31 -51.53 -29.28 11.16
C TYR A 31 -51.46 -30.70 10.58
N GLN A 32 -50.38 -31.10 9.90
CA GLN A 32 -50.37 -32.37 9.15
C GLN A 32 -49.42 -33.48 9.62
N SER A 33 -48.59 -33.28 10.65
CA SER A 33 -47.62 -34.32 11.07
C SER A 33 -47.62 -34.71 12.54
N GLY A 34 -48.42 -34.06 13.40
CA GLY A 34 -48.55 -34.45 14.82
C GLY A 34 -47.23 -34.45 15.62
N GLN A 35 -46.16 -33.84 15.10
CA GLN A 35 -44.87 -33.75 15.77
C GLN A 35 -44.57 -32.30 16.15
N THR A 36 -44.38 -32.07 17.45
CA THR A 36 -43.93 -30.79 18.00
C THR A 36 -42.42 -30.68 17.78
N GLY A 37 -42.00 -29.96 16.74
CA GLY A 37 -40.60 -29.61 16.51
C GLY A 37 -40.32 -28.16 16.93
N VAL A 38 -39.29 -27.94 17.74
CA VAL A 38 -38.75 -26.59 17.99
C VAL A 38 -37.72 -26.29 16.90
N ILE A 39 -38.05 -25.41 15.96
CA ILE A 39 -37.09 -24.88 15.00
C ILE A 39 -36.36 -23.70 15.67
N ILE A 40 -35.08 -23.88 15.98
CA ILE A 40 -34.21 -22.79 16.41
C ILE A 40 -33.71 -22.08 15.14
N THR A 41 -34.34 -20.96 14.80
CA THR A 41 -33.84 -20.08 13.73
C THR A 41 -32.69 -19.25 14.30
N TYR A 42 -31.46 -19.56 13.89
CA TYR A 42 -30.33 -18.67 14.14
C TYR A 42 -30.43 -17.49 13.18
N ASN A 43 -30.97 -16.37 13.66
CA ASN A 43 -30.69 -15.08 13.03
C ASN A 43 -29.21 -14.77 13.25
N ASN A 44 -28.36 -15.20 12.33
CA ASN A 44 -27.04 -14.63 12.18
C ASN A 44 -27.26 -13.24 11.55
N PRO A 45 -27.12 -12.11 12.28
CA PRO A 45 -27.25 -10.81 11.67
C PRO A 45 -26.19 -10.72 10.57
N GLN A 46 -26.64 -10.75 9.31
CA GLN A 46 -25.79 -10.39 8.19
C GLN A 46 -25.20 -9.02 8.52
N PRO A 47 -23.86 -8.85 8.55
CA PRO A 47 -23.28 -7.54 8.77
C PRO A 47 -23.87 -6.60 7.71
N ASN A 48 -24.41 -5.47 8.16
CA ASN A 48 -24.98 -4.46 7.28
C ASN A 48 -23.84 -3.81 6.48
N TYR A 49 -23.53 -4.39 5.32
CA TYR A 49 -22.50 -3.93 4.39
C TYR A 49 -22.73 -2.50 3.87
N ASN A 50 -23.92 -1.92 4.07
CA ASN A 50 -24.25 -0.57 3.61
C ASN A 50 -23.66 0.56 4.47
N ASN A 51 -22.96 0.24 5.57
CA ASN A 51 -22.37 1.24 6.47
C ASN A 51 -20.84 1.15 6.60
N ILE A 52 -20.20 0.18 5.96
CA ILE A 52 -18.73 0.04 6.03
C ILE A 52 -18.05 1.19 5.29
N GLY A 53 -18.59 1.60 4.13
CA GLY A 53 -18.09 2.77 3.39
C GLY A 53 -18.15 4.06 4.22
N ALA A 54 -19.31 4.37 4.82
CA ALA A 54 -19.47 5.57 5.63
C ALA A 54 -18.65 5.55 6.93
N GLN A 55 -18.45 4.38 7.55
CA GLN A 55 -17.57 4.24 8.71
C GLN A 55 -16.09 4.40 8.33
N MET A 56 -15.68 3.88 7.17
CA MET A 56 -14.33 4.09 6.65
C MET A 56 -14.12 5.54 6.24
N ASP A 57 -15.10 6.20 5.62
CA ASP A 57 -15.04 7.62 5.25
C ASP A 57 -14.98 8.52 6.49
N ALA A 58 -15.77 8.21 7.53
CA ALA A 58 -15.71 8.91 8.81
C ALA A 58 -14.37 8.70 9.53
N GLN A 59 -13.83 7.49 9.49
CA GLN A 59 -12.51 7.18 10.05
C GLN A 59 -11.39 7.87 9.26
N MET A 60 -11.49 7.91 7.93
CA MET A 60 -10.54 8.60 7.06
C MET A 60 -10.61 10.12 7.27
N ALA A 61 -11.81 10.69 7.42
CA ALA A 61 -11.99 12.10 7.75
C ALA A 61 -11.44 12.45 9.14
N ALA A 62 -11.67 11.58 10.14
CA ALA A 62 -11.11 11.74 11.48
C ALA A 62 -9.57 11.65 11.48
N ASN A 63 -9.00 10.72 10.72
CA ASN A 63 -7.55 10.57 10.57
C ASN A 63 -6.94 11.76 9.80
N ALA A 64 -7.61 12.28 8.77
CA ALA A 64 -7.19 13.47 8.04
C ALA A 64 -7.23 14.71 8.93
N ALA A 65 -8.28 14.87 9.76
CA ALA A 65 -8.39 15.95 10.72
C ALA A 65 -7.31 15.88 11.82
N ALA A 66 -7.02 14.67 12.32
CA ALA A 66 -5.96 14.44 13.30
C ALA A 66 -4.56 14.69 12.72
N ALA A 67 -4.34 14.39 11.43
CA ALA A 67 -3.08 14.67 10.75
C ALA A 67 -2.92 16.16 10.42
N ALA A 68 -4.00 16.86 10.08
CA ALA A 68 -3.99 18.31 9.88
C ALA A 68 -3.70 19.10 11.17
N SER A 69 -4.10 18.57 12.33
CA SER A 69 -3.84 19.20 13.64
C SER A 69 -2.42 19.00 14.18
N HIS A 70 -1.63 18.11 13.55
CA HIS A 70 -0.25 17.79 13.96
C HIS A 70 0.81 18.26 12.96
N ILE A 71 0.49 19.17 12.03
CA ILE A 71 1.54 19.82 11.22
C ILE A 71 2.38 20.67 12.18
N PRO A 72 3.65 20.32 12.46
CA PRO A 72 4.50 21.16 13.29
C PRO A 72 4.71 22.46 12.53
N VAL A 73 4.42 23.59 13.17
CA VAL A 73 4.75 24.92 12.65
C VAL A 73 6.28 24.96 12.52
N GLN A 74 6.76 24.86 11.28
CA GLN A 74 8.19 25.02 10.98
C GLN A 74 8.62 26.41 11.46
N PRO A 75 9.74 26.54 12.19
CA PRO A 75 10.28 27.84 12.56
C PRO A 75 10.51 28.68 11.31
N VAL A 76 10.05 29.94 11.33
CA VAL A 76 10.33 30.89 10.25
C VAL A 76 11.84 31.10 10.18
N ILE A 77 12.50 30.51 9.18
CA ILE A 77 13.92 30.72 8.92
C ILE A 77 14.05 32.17 8.41
N PRO A 78 14.83 33.05 9.07
CA PRO A 78 15.04 34.40 8.59
C PRO A 78 15.69 34.37 7.20
N PRO A 79 15.35 35.33 6.32
CA PRO A 79 15.91 35.38 4.99
C PRO A 79 17.44 35.47 5.07
N PRO A 80 18.18 34.71 4.23
CA PRO A 80 19.63 34.76 4.22
C PRO A 80 20.08 36.18 3.83
N THR A 81 20.69 36.89 4.78
CA THR A 81 21.42 38.13 4.51
C THR A 81 22.65 37.80 3.66
N GLY A 82 22.70 38.44 2.50
CA GLY A 82 23.57 38.06 1.40
C GLY A 82 25.06 38.33 1.59
N GLY A 83 25.82 37.81 0.62
CA GLY A 83 27.19 38.19 0.35
C GLY A 83 28.03 37.06 -0.21
N THR A 84 27.93 36.77 -1.51
CA THR A 84 29.08 36.23 -2.25
C THR A 84 28.95 36.46 -3.75
N THR A 85 30.00 37.05 -4.31
CA THR A 85 30.24 37.34 -5.72
C THR A 85 30.26 36.05 -6.55
N GLY A 86 29.42 36.03 -7.58
CA GLY A 86 29.20 34.88 -8.44
C GLY A 86 30.38 34.58 -9.36
N SER A 87 30.97 33.41 -9.18
CA SER A 87 31.50 32.63 -10.31
C SER A 87 30.45 31.57 -10.62
N THR A 88 29.84 31.65 -11.80
CA THR A 88 28.86 30.66 -12.26
C THR A 88 29.59 29.33 -12.38
N PRO A 89 29.22 28.28 -11.61
CA PRO A 89 29.84 26.97 -11.77
C PRO A 89 29.67 26.52 -13.22
N PRO A 90 30.74 26.02 -13.87
CA PRO A 90 30.64 25.56 -15.26
C PRO A 90 29.53 24.52 -15.35
N LYS A 91 28.56 24.78 -16.22
CA LYS A 91 27.47 23.85 -16.55
C LYS A 91 28.10 22.50 -16.91
N PRO A 92 27.76 21.41 -16.21
CA PRO A 92 28.26 20.08 -16.55
C PRO A 92 27.98 19.78 -18.03
N THR A 93 29.02 19.54 -18.81
CA THR A 93 28.97 19.36 -20.26
C THR A 93 28.74 17.91 -20.68
N THR A 94 28.81 16.96 -19.74
CA THR A 94 28.48 15.56 -20.01
C THR A 94 26.96 15.36 -20.00
N PRO A 95 26.37 14.84 -21.10
CA PRO A 95 24.98 14.42 -21.09
C PRO A 95 24.73 13.46 -19.92
N PRO A 96 23.56 13.53 -19.25
CA PRO A 96 23.19 12.56 -18.25
C PRO A 96 23.36 11.15 -18.82
N PRO A 97 23.95 10.20 -18.08
CA PRO A 97 24.07 8.82 -18.54
C PRO A 97 22.69 8.29 -18.93
N THR A 98 22.63 7.57 -20.06
CA THR A 98 21.38 6.98 -20.53
C THR A 98 20.82 6.04 -19.47
N PRO A 99 19.53 6.15 -19.09
CA PRO A 99 18.94 5.30 -18.07
C PRO A 99 19.10 3.82 -18.43
N LYS A 100 19.67 3.03 -17.51
CA LYS A 100 19.84 1.59 -17.71
C LYS A 100 18.54 0.88 -17.31
N PRO A 101 17.92 0.03 -18.16
CA PRO A 101 16.77 -0.76 -17.75
C PRO A 101 17.06 -1.63 -16.52
N ASP A 102 16.08 -1.81 -15.64
CA ASP A 102 16.17 -2.69 -14.47
C ASP A 102 15.46 -4.02 -14.77
N PRO A 103 16.18 -5.12 -15.08
CA PRO A 103 15.56 -6.35 -15.56
C PRO A 103 14.60 -6.98 -14.54
N CYS A 104 14.91 -6.90 -13.24
CA CYS A 104 14.02 -7.45 -12.22
C CYS A 104 12.73 -6.63 -12.10
N ALA A 105 12.84 -5.30 -12.12
CA ALA A 105 11.65 -4.45 -12.07
C ALA A 105 10.75 -4.62 -13.31
N GLU A 106 11.32 -4.87 -14.49
CA GLU A 106 10.54 -5.19 -15.69
C GLU A 106 9.78 -6.53 -15.57
N VAL A 107 10.39 -7.56 -15.00
CA VAL A 107 9.69 -8.84 -14.73
C VAL A 107 8.56 -8.64 -13.71
N ILE A 108 8.77 -7.83 -12.68
CA ILE A 108 7.72 -7.50 -11.70
C ILE A 108 6.59 -6.72 -12.38
N LYS A 109 6.91 -5.72 -13.20
CA LYS A 109 5.93 -4.94 -13.97
C LYS A 109 5.09 -5.83 -14.87
N GLN A 110 5.68 -6.83 -15.52
CA GLN A 110 4.93 -7.80 -16.33
C GLN A 110 3.94 -8.61 -15.47
N SER A 111 4.35 -9.00 -14.26
CA SER A 111 3.50 -9.73 -13.30
C SER A 111 2.29 -8.89 -12.83
N PHE A 112 2.33 -7.56 -12.94
CA PHE A 112 1.14 -6.76 -12.64
C PHE A 112 -0.04 -7.05 -13.59
N ASN A 113 0.20 -7.53 -14.80
CA ASN A 113 -0.86 -7.96 -15.71
C ASN A 113 -1.56 -9.25 -15.27
N THR A 114 -1.01 -9.96 -14.27
CA THR A 114 -1.60 -11.19 -13.73
C THR A 114 -2.35 -10.96 -12.42
N LEU A 115 -2.45 -9.72 -11.95
CA LEU A 115 -3.19 -9.41 -10.73
C LEU A 115 -4.67 -9.72 -10.92
N THR A 116 -5.20 -10.50 -9.99
CA THR A 116 -6.60 -10.91 -9.91
C THR A 116 -7.39 -10.00 -8.97
N GLN A 117 -6.71 -9.39 -8.00
CA GLN A 117 -7.34 -8.45 -7.08
C GLN A 117 -7.92 -7.25 -7.82
N GLN A 118 -9.19 -6.99 -7.54
CA GLN A 118 -9.88 -5.77 -7.94
C GLN A 118 -9.72 -4.73 -6.83
N GLY A 119 -9.60 -3.45 -7.18
CA GLY A 119 -9.51 -2.36 -6.20
C GLY A 119 -8.66 -1.19 -6.66
N LYS A 120 -8.32 -0.30 -5.71
CA LYS A 120 -7.60 0.96 -5.98
C LYS A 120 -6.29 0.74 -6.74
N LEU A 121 -5.51 -0.31 -6.44
CA LEU A 121 -4.26 -0.52 -7.18
C LEU A 121 -4.50 -1.04 -8.60
N ALA A 122 -5.51 -1.88 -8.84
CA ALA A 122 -5.87 -2.28 -10.20
C ALA A 122 -6.31 -1.07 -11.05
N GLU A 123 -7.08 -0.16 -10.45
CA GLU A 123 -7.44 1.11 -11.06
C GLU A 123 -6.20 1.97 -11.39
N ILE A 124 -5.28 2.12 -10.43
CA ILE A 124 -4.00 2.81 -10.62
C ILE A 124 -3.22 2.21 -11.80
N LEU A 125 -3.02 0.89 -11.75
CA LEU A 125 -2.22 0.17 -12.74
C LEU A 125 -2.85 0.27 -14.12
N SER A 126 -4.18 0.23 -14.25
CA SER A 126 -4.86 0.34 -15.54
C SER A 126 -4.54 1.63 -16.33
N LYS A 127 -4.05 2.68 -15.66
CA LYS A 127 -3.59 3.90 -16.34
C LYS A 127 -2.24 3.76 -17.03
N PHE A 128 -1.44 2.78 -16.61
CA PHE A 128 -0.04 2.62 -16.97
C PHE A 128 0.29 1.29 -17.65
N ILE A 129 -0.52 0.25 -17.41
CA ILE A 129 -0.37 -1.09 -17.98
C ILE A 129 -1.66 -1.52 -18.69
N GLY A 130 -1.53 -2.37 -19.71
CA GLY A 130 -2.64 -2.87 -20.53
C GLY A 130 -2.47 -2.56 -22.02
N ALA A 131 -3.51 -2.84 -22.80
CA ALA A 131 -3.47 -2.70 -24.26
C ALA A 131 -3.41 -1.22 -24.73
N ASN A 132 -3.91 -0.28 -23.92
CA ASN A 132 -3.97 1.15 -24.26
C ASN A 132 -3.63 2.00 -23.02
N PRO A 133 -2.38 1.99 -22.54
CA PRO A 133 -2.01 2.80 -21.37
C PRO A 133 -2.13 4.29 -21.71
N LYS A 134 -2.75 5.07 -20.83
CA LYS A 134 -2.86 6.54 -20.99
C LYS A 134 -1.51 7.22 -20.75
N TYR A 135 -0.68 6.64 -19.90
CA TYR A 135 0.65 7.15 -19.55
C TYR A 135 1.70 6.04 -19.67
N ASN A 136 2.86 6.38 -20.23
CA ASN A 136 3.98 5.46 -20.34
C ASN A 136 4.91 5.62 -19.13
N ILE A 137 5.08 4.53 -18.36
CA ILE A 137 6.04 4.48 -17.25
C ILE A 137 7.36 3.92 -17.74
N ASN A 138 8.42 4.73 -17.61
CA ASN A 138 9.79 4.30 -17.85
C ASN A 138 10.41 3.85 -16.52
N ILE A 139 10.94 2.63 -16.49
CA ILE A 139 11.65 2.10 -15.32
C ILE A 139 13.13 1.99 -15.66
N SER A 140 13.97 2.50 -14.77
CA SER A 140 15.42 2.43 -14.93
C SER A 140 16.12 2.25 -13.59
N THR A 141 17.41 1.98 -13.64
CA THR A 141 18.34 2.01 -12.52
C THR A 141 19.30 3.18 -12.71
N GLY A 142 19.56 3.94 -11.65
CA GLY A 142 20.49 5.06 -11.69
C GLY A 142 20.80 5.64 -10.32
N PRO A 143 21.63 6.70 -10.27
CA PRO A 143 21.91 7.42 -9.03
C PRO A 143 20.66 8.18 -8.57
N ILE A 144 20.27 7.98 -7.32
CA ILE A 144 19.24 8.78 -6.64
C ILE A 144 19.75 9.19 -5.25
N ALA A 145 19.00 10.03 -4.53
CA ALA A 145 19.37 10.46 -3.18
C ALA A 145 19.66 9.25 -2.26
N ASN A 146 20.74 9.36 -1.49
CA ASN A 146 21.19 8.27 -0.62
C ASN A 146 20.09 7.89 0.39
N GLY A 147 19.88 6.59 0.59
CA GLY A 147 18.85 6.04 1.47
C GLY A 147 17.50 5.73 0.83
N ASN A 148 17.19 6.30 -0.34
CA ASN A 148 15.98 5.97 -1.10
C ASN A 148 16.18 4.69 -1.92
N LEU A 149 15.14 3.85 -2.01
CA LEU A 149 15.17 2.61 -2.80
C LEU A 149 14.87 2.85 -4.27
N ALA A 150 13.95 3.76 -4.51
CA ALA A 150 13.56 4.25 -5.82
C ALA A 150 13.09 5.70 -5.69
N SER A 151 12.83 6.33 -6.81
CA SER A 151 12.22 7.65 -6.89
C SER A 151 11.44 7.80 -8.17
N THR A 152 10.31 8.51 -8.09
CA THR A 152 9.47 8.86 -9.23
C THR A 152 9.61 10.34 -9.56
N ASN A 153 10.02 10.62 -10.79
CA ASN A 153 9.89 11.96 -11.37
C ASN A 153 8.85 11.92 -12.51
N GLN A 154 7.66 12.42 -12.22
CA GLN A 154 6.46 12.30 -13.07
C GLN A 154 6.11 10.83 -13.36
N PHE A 155 6.54 10.33 -14.52
CA PHE A 155 6.29 8.97 -15.03
C PHE A 155 7.58 8.16 -15.22
N ASN A 156 8.70 8.67 -14.71
CA ASN A 156 9.99 7.99 -14.75
C ASN A 156 10.32 7.47 -13.35
N ILE A 157 10.38 6.15 -13.21
CA ILE A 157 10.76 5.47 -11.98
C ILE A 157 12.23 5.09 -12.09
N THR A 158 13.03 5.52 -11.12
CA THR A 158 14.46 5.21 -11.05
C THR A 158 14.75 4.45 -9.77
N PHE A 159 15.16 3.19 -9.89
CA PHE A 159 15.70 2.40 -8.78
C PHE A 159 17.12 2.83 -8.46
N ASN A 160 17.45 2.83 -7.17
CA ASN A 160 18.79 3.13 -6.73
C ASN A 160 19.76 2.02 -7.16
N GLN A 161 20.78 2.41 -7.91
CA GLN A 161 21.85 1.52 -8.37
C GLN A 161 22.65 0.87 -7.22
N ASP A 162 22.63 1.45 -6.03
CA ASP A 162 23.38 0.96 -4.86
C ASP A 162 22.75 -0.29 -4.21
N TYR A 163 21.53 -0.68 -4.62
CA TYR A 163 20.84 -1.87 -4.14
C TYR A 163 20.60 -2.89 -5.25
N PRO A 164 21.66 -3.35 -5.96
CA PRO A 164 21.49 -4.26 -7.09
C PRO A 164 20.93 -5.62 -6.66
N ASN A 165 21.15 -6.02 -5.41
CA ASN A 165 20.87 -7.36 -4.91
C ASN A 165 19.51 -7.51 -4.21
N ALA A 166 18.67 -6.47 -4.19
CA ALA A 166 17.38 -6.51 -3.51
C ALA A 166 16.55 -7.74 -3.88
N THR A 167 15.75 -8.21 -2.93
CA THR A 167 14.81 -9.30 -3.18
C THR A 167 13.67 -8.83 -4.09
N VAL A 168 13.04 -9.76 -4.80
CA VAL A 168 11.86 -9.51 -5.62
C VAL A 168 10.74 -8.90 -4.77
N ALA A 169 10.57 -9.32 -3.51
CA ALA A 169 9.62 -8.70 -2.59
C ALA A 169 9.94 -7.23 -2.30
N SER A 170 11.22 -6.89 -2.04
CA SER A 170 11.65 -5.50 -1.84
C SER A 170 11.44 -4.65 -3.08
N LYS A 171 11.85 -5.13 -4.26
CA LYS A 171 11.63 -4.40 -5.52
C LYS A 171 10.14 -4.28 -5.85
N THR A 172 9.33 -5.29 -5.55
CA THR A 172 7.88 -5.25 -5.75
C THR A 172 7.24 -4.17 -4.89
N ALA A 173 7.55 -4.15 -3.59
CA ALA A 173 7.05 -3.13 -2.68
C ALA A 173 7.43 -1.71 -3.13
N SER A 174 8.71 -1.50 -3.45
CA SER A 174 9.20 -0.23 -3.99
C SER A 174 8.51 0.13 -5.31
N LEU A 175 8.37 -0.80 -6.24
CA LEU A 175 7.74 -0.50 -7.52
C LEU A 175 6.29 -0.05 -7.35
N ILE A 176 5.51 -0.76 -6.52
CA ILE A 176 4.12 -0.37 -6.24
C ILE A 176 4.06 1.03 -5.63
N HIS A 177 4.94 1.34 -4.67
CA HIS A 177 5.04 2.66 -4.06
C HIS A 177 5.26 3.76 -5.11
N GLU A 178 6.20 3.55 -6.02
CA GLU A 178 6.50 4.49 -7.11
C GLU A 178 5.35 4.61 -8.14
N TYR A 179 4.64 3.53 -8.43
CA TYR A 179 3.43 3.58 -9.27
C TYR A 179 2.31 4.43 -8.62
N ILE A 180 2.18 4.41 -7.30
CA ILE A 180 1.23 5.26 -6.58
C ILE A 180 1.64 6.74 -6.68
N HIS A 181 2.93 7.06 -6.56
CA HIS A 181 3.42 8.42 -6.83
C HIS A 181 3.11 8.86 -8.26
N ALA A 182 3.38 8.00 -9.25
CA ALA A 182 3.06 8.29 -10.65
C ALA A 182 1.54 8.51 -10.85
N TYR A 183 0.70 7.74 -10.17
CA TYR A 183 -0.75 7.94 -10.18
C TYR A 183 -1.17 9.30 -9.63
N PHE A 184 -0.63 9.72 -8.49
CA PHE A 184 -0.90 11.05 -7.95
C PHE A 184 -0.47 12.16 -8.91
N ASN A 185 0.63 11.96 -9.65
CA ASN A 185 1.01 12.87 -10.73
C ASN A 185 -0.05 12.91 -11.85
N THR A 186 -0.71 11.80 -12.21
CA THR A 186 -1.82 11.84 -13.20
C THR A 186 -2.99 12.69 -12.72
N LEU A 187 -3.35 12.59 -11.43
CA LEU A 187 -4.40 13.41 -10.83
C LEU A 187 -4.04 14.89 -10.88
N TYR A 188 -2.79 15.23 -10.59
CA TYR A 188 -2.31 16.61 -10.68
C TYR A 188 -2.31 17.16 -12.10
N GLU A 189 -1.85 16.38 -13.09
CA GLU A 189 -1.91 16.79 -14.49
C GLU A 189 -3.35 17.05 -14.95
N GLU A 190 -4.29 16.19 -14.54
CA GLU A 190 -5.70 16.36 -14.87
C GLU A 190 -6.33 17.58 -14.17
N TYR A 191 -6.00 17.81 -12.89
CA TYR A 191 -6.44 19.00 -12.16
C TYR A 191 -5.92 20.30 -12.79
N LYS A 192 -4.66 20.34 -13.26
CA LYS A 192 -4.13 21.55 -13.92
C LYS A 192 -4.93 21.96 -15.15
N VAL A 193 -5.43 20.98 -15.91
CA VAL A 193 -6.21 21.20 -17.14
C VAL A 193 -7.67 21.52 -16.83
N THR A 194 -8.31 20.71 -15.98
CA THR A 194 -9.76 20.79 -15.74
C THR A 194 -10.13 21.81 -14.66
N LYS A 195 -9.20 22.13 -13.76
CA LYS A 195 -9.45 22.86 -12.50
C LYS A 195 -10.54 22.21 -11.64
N ASN A 196 -10.83 20.93 -11.84
CA ASN A 196 -11.84 20.21 -11.08
C ASN A 196 -11.23 19.65 -9.77
N PRO A 197 -11.57 20.21 -8.59
CA PRO A 197 -10.98 19.75 -7.33
C PRO A 197 -11.46 18.34 -6.92
N HIS A 198 -12.59 17.86 -7.47
CA HIS A 198 -13.14 16.53 -7.18
C HIS A 198 -12.27 15.37 -7.68
N ILE A 199 -11.24 15.64 -8.50
CA ILE A 199 -10.22 14.65 -8.87
C ILE A 199 -9.48 14.11 -7.63
N TYR A 200 -9.49 14.86 -6.52
CA TYR A 200 -8.89 14.46 -5.25
C TYR A 200 -9.91 13.93 -4.23
N ASP A 201 -11.14 13.61 -4.63
CA ASP A 201 -12.11 12.98 -3.74
C ASP A 201 -11.54 11.64 -3.22
N GLY A 202 -11.54 11.45 -1.90
CA GLY A 202 -10.88 10.32 -1.24
C GLY A 202 -9.36 10.46 -1.04
N TYR A 203 -8.76 11.60 -1.40
CA TYR A 203 -7.33 11.90 -1.25
C TYR A 203 -7.08 13.23 -0.50
N PRO A 204 -7.46 13.34 0.78
CA PRO A 204 -7.46 14.61 1.52
C PRO A 204 -6.09 15.26 1.66
N PHE A 205 -5.01 14.47 1.77
CA PHE A 205 -3.65 15.00 1.83
C PHE A 205 -3.25 15.66 0.51
N LEU A 206 -3.61 15.04 -0.61
CA LEU A 206 -3.36 15.57 -1.95
C LEU A 206 -4.19 16.82 -2.20
N TYR A 207 -5.48 16.79 -1.85
CA TYR A 207 -6.35 17.97 -1.96
C TYR A 207 -5.72 19.17 -1.25
N THR A 208 -5.28 18.98 0.00
CA THR A 208 -4.67 20.05 0.80
C THR A 208 -3.41 20.63 0.14
N ALA A 209 -2.53 19.78 -0.37
CA ALA A 209 -1.28 20.23 -1.00
C ALA A 209 -1.47 20.85 -2.38
N PHE A 210 -2.35 20.28 -3.22
CA PHE A 210 -2.45 20.64 -4.62
C PHE A 210 -3.58 21.62 -4.94
N VAL A 211 -4.69 21.58 -4.19
CA VAL A 211 -5.83 22.50 -4.36
C VAL A 211 -5.67 23.70 -3.45
N ASN A 212 -5.47 23.47 -2.14
CA ASN A 212 -5.34 24.57 -1.18
C ASN A 212 -3.94 25.21 -1.18
N GLY A 213 -2.95 24.54 -1.77
CA GLY A 213 -1.56 25.03 -1.83
C GLY A 213 -0.85 24.99 -0.48
N ILE A 214 -1.27 24.10 0.44
CA ILE A 214 -0.76 24.04 1.81
C ILE A 214 0.13 22.81 1.99
N GLY A 215 1.36 23.04 2.45
CA GLY A 215 2.31 21.97 2.78
C GLY A 215 3.16 21.49 1.61
N ASP A 216 4.03 20.53 1.91
CA ASP A 216 4.93 19.93 0.92
C ASP A 216 4.22 18.79 0.17
N LYS A 217 4.34 18.78 -1.16
CA LYS A 217 3.66 17.83 -2.05
C LYS A 217 4.19 16.40 -1.89
N GLU A 218 5.48 16.26 -1.64
CA GLU A 218 6.10 14.94 -1.44
C GLU A 218 5.68 14.36 -0.09
N ILE A 219 5.64 15.18 0.96
CA ILE A 219 5.07 14.79 2.25
C ILE A 219 3.60 14.39 2.09
N ALA A 220 2.82 15.15 1.31
CA ALA A 220 1.42 14.82 1.06
C ALA A 220 1.24 13.48 0.32
N HIS A 221 2.09 13.17 -0.65
CA HIS A 221 2.11 11.86 -1.31
C HIS A 221 2.34 10.73 -0.29
N HIS A 222 3.39 10.84 0.53
CA HIS A 222 3.73 9.82 1.54
C HIS A 222 2.63 9.64 2.59
N ASN A 223 2.03 10.73 3.07
CA ASN A 223 0.90 10.68 4.01
C ASN A 223 -0.33 10.01 3.38
N GLN A 224 -0.58 10.27 2.09
CA GLN A 224 -1.67 9.61 1.37
C GLN A 224 -1.43 8.11 1.19
N ILE A 225 -0.18 7.71 0.89
CA ILE A 225 0.20 6.29 0.80
C ILE A 225 -0.01 5.60 2.15
N ALA A 226 0.52 6.18 3.23
CA ALA A 226 0.41 5.65 4.58
C ALA A 226 -1.06 5.45 5.02
N SER A 227 -1.93 6.41 4.71
CA SER A 227 -3.34 6.37 5.14
C SER A 227 -4.24 5.46 4.32
N SER A 228 -3.93 5.24 3.04
CA SER A 228 -4.88 4.65 2.09
C SER A 228 -4.40 3.43 1.33
N PHE A 229 -3.08 3.18 1.28
CA PHE A 229 -2.50 2.21 0.36
C PHE A 229 -1.71 1.10 1.02
N ILE A 230 -1.32 1.20 2.29
CA ILE A 230 -0.50 0.17 2.95
C ILE A 230 -1.10 -1.23 2.85
N ASP A 231 -2.38 -1.39 3.20
CA ASP A 231 -3.03 -2.71 3.15
C ASP A 231 -3.16 -3.23 1.72
N THR A 232 -3.44 -2.34 0.76
CA THR A 232 -3.52 -2.70 -0.66
C THR A 232 -2.14 -3.13 -1.19
N MET A 233 -1.08 -2.39 -0.83
CA MET A 233 0.29 -2.74 -1.17
C MET A 233 0.66 -4.10 -0.61
N ALA A 234 0.39 -4.35 0.68
CA ALA A 234 0.66 -5.63 1.32
C ALA A 234 -0.06 -6.81 0.63
N ALA A 235 -1.34 -6.63 0.30
CA ALA A 235 -2.13 -7.65 -0.39
C ALA A 235 -1.58 -7.97 -1.79
N VAL A 236 -1.12 -6.96 -2.53
CA VAL A 236 -0.55 -7.13 -3.87
C VAL A 236 0.83 -7.77 -3.81
N ILE A 237 1.68 -7.37 -2.86
CA ILE A 237 2.98 -8.01 -2.66
C ILE A 237 2.78 -9.50 -2.36
N LYS A 238 1.81 -9.84 -1.51
CA LYS A 238 1.46 -11.23 -1.18
C LYS A 238 1.00 -12.03 -2.38
N GLU A 239 0.17 -11.45 -3.23
CA GLU A 239 -0.32 -12.12 -4.43
C GLU A 239 0.79 -12.39 -5.45
N LEU A 240 1.70 -11.43 -5.64
CA LEU A 240 2.80 -11.55 -6.59
C LEU A 240 3.95 -12.39 -6.07
N GLN A 241 4.12 -12.47 -4.75
CA GLN A 241 5.21 -13.20 -4.10
C GLN A 241 4.65 -14.22 -3.10
N PRO A 242 3.83 -15.20 -3.54
CA PRO A 242 3.26 -16.19 -2.65
C PRO A 242 4.34 -17.16 -2.13
N GLY A 243 4.05 -17.82 -1.02
CA GLY A 243 4.89 -18.88 -0.47
C GLY A 243 6.10 -18.40 0.33
N ILE A 244 6.19 -17.11 0.68
CA ILE A 244 7.16 -16.63 1.65
C ILE A 244 6.87 -17.27 3.01
N VAL A 245 7.88 -17.90 3.60
CA VAL A 245 7.82 -18.54 4.92
C VAL A 245 8.53 -17.66 5.93
N VAL A 246 7.83 -17.29 6.99
CA VAL A 246 8.36 -16.52 8.12
C VAL A 246 8.01 -17.20 9.43
N ASP A 247 8.83 -16.96 10.46
CA ASP A 247 8.48 -17.34 11.83
C ASP A 247 7.40 -16.36 12.31
N GLY A 248 6.17 -16.84 12.49
CA GLY A 248 5.02 -16.04 12.93
C GLY A 248 4.03 -15.69 11.81
N ASP A 249 3.45 -14.49 11.88
CA ASP A 249 2.41 -14.07 10.93
C ASP A 249 3.02 -13.60 9.60
N VAL A 250 2.73 -14.34 8.54
CA VAL A 250 3.15 -14.01 7.18
C VAL A 250 2.49 -12.73 6.65
N ASN A 251 1.29 -12.38 7.11
CA ASN A 251 0.65 -11.13 6.68
C ASN A 251 1.43 -9.91 7.19
N ARG A 252 1.93 -9.99 8.43
CA ARG A 252 2.82 -8.98 9.00
C ARG A 252 4.07 -8.75 8.15
N PHE A 253 4.64 -9.80 7.54
CA PHE A 253 5.77 -9.64 6.62
C PHE A 253 5.42 -8.70 5.46
N TYR A 254 4.29 -8.90 4.79
CA TYR A 254 3.89 -8.08 3.64
C TYR A 254 3.52 -6.65 4.05
N THR A 255 2.86 -6.49 5.20
CA THR A 255 2.58 -5.17 5.77
C THR A 255 3.86 -4.43 6.16
N ASP A 256 4.85 -5.12 6.74
CA ASP A 256 6.16 -4.54 7.04
C ASP A 256 6.89 -4.13 5.75
N MET A 257 6.77 -4.92 4.67
CA MET A 257 7.34 -4.55 3.36
C MET A 257 6.70 -3.28 2.80
N ALA A 258 5.38 -3.13 2.91
CA ALA A 258 4.66 -1.94 2.47
C ALA A 258 5.05 -0.71 3.31
N TRP A 259 5.05 -0.80 4.65
CA TRP A 259 5.51 0.29 5.52
C TRP A 259 6.98 0.63 5.31
N GLY A 260 7.82 -0.37 5.03
CA GLY A 260 9.25 -0.19 4.79
C GLY A 260 9.56 0.71 3.60
N THR A 261 8.64 0.89 2.64
CA THR A 261 8.85 1.84 1.53
C THR A 261 8.77 3.29 1.99
N LEU A 262 8.14 3.57 3.14
CA LEU A 262 8.02 4.91 3.72
C LEU A 262 9.13 5.24 4.73
N GLN A 263 10.05 4.31 5.01
CA GLN A 263 11.10 4.55 6.01
C GLN A 263 11.93 5.79 5.66
N GLY A 264 12.06 6.71 6.62
CA GLY A 264 12.76 7.99 6.45
C GLY A 264 11.84 9.16 6.09
N THR A 265 10.55 8.90 5.85
CA THR A 265 9.55 9.95 5.61
C THR A 265 8.88 10.39 6.92
N PRO A 266 8.32 11.62 6.98
CA PRO A 266 7.48 12.03 8.10
C PRO A 266 6.32 11.06 8.34
N ALA A 267 5.68 10.58 7.27
CA ALA A 267 4.57 9.64 7.37
C ALA A 267 4.93 8.39 8.19
N PHE A 268 6.09 7.79 7.95
CA PHE A 268 6.56 6.64 8.73
C PHE A 268 6.85 7.00 10.19
N ASN A 269 7.48 8.17 10.44
CA ASN A 269 7.92 8.58 11.77
C ASN A 269 6.78 9.11 12.66
N THR A 270 5.71 9.67 12.07
CA THR A 270 4.57 10.25 12.80
C THR A 270 3.37 9.31 12.85
N THR A 271 3.48 8.12 12.26
CA THR A 271 2.46 7.10 12.45
C THR A 271 2.31 6.71 13.91
N ASN A 272 1.13 6.19 14.25
CA ASN A 272 0.89 5.50 15.52
C ASN A 272 1.56 4.10 15.56
N LEU A 273 2.63 3.87 14.79
CA LEU A 273 3.43 2.66 14.88
C LEU A 273 4.14 2.63 16.23
N LYS A 274 4.12 1.46 16.88
CA LYS A 274 4.85 1.29 18.13
C LYS A 274 6.36 1.24 17.84
N PRO A 275 7.23 1.64 18.78
CA PRO A 275 8.68 1.57 18.58
C PRO A 275 9.17 0.19 18.12
N GLU A 276 8.62 -0.89 18.67
CA GLU A 276 8.94 -2.27 18.26
C GLU A 276 8.49 -2.61 16.82
N ASP A 277 7.49 -1.92 16.30
CA ASP A 277 7.08 -2.03 14.90
C ASP A 277 8.06 -1.30 13.98
N ILE A 278 8.47 -0.09 14.35
CA ILE A 278 9.45 0.71 13.60
C ILE A 278 10.76 -0.07 13.43
N ASP A 279 11.31 -0.62 14.52
CA ASP A 279 12.58 -1.35 14.49
C ASP A 279 12.50 -2.63 13.65
N ARG A 280 11.39 -3.37 13.77
CA ARG A 280 11.16 -4.57 12.97
C ARG A 280 11.03 -4.25 11.49
N ILE A 281 10.23 -3.24 11.15
CA ILE A 281 10.01 -2.82 9.75
C ILE A 281 11.33 -2.34 9.13
N ALA A 282 12.09 -1.50 9.83
CA ALA A 282 13.38 -1.03 9.38
C ALA A 282 14.37 -2.19 9.17
N SER A 283 14.44 -3.12 10.12
CA SER A 283 15.29 -4.31 10.01
C SER A 283 14.90 -5.18 8.82
N ARG A 284 13.60 -5.42 8.62
CA ARG A 284 13.04 -6.17 7.49
C ARG A 284 13.40 -5.53 6.17
N ARG A 285 13.11 -4.24 6.01
CA ARG A 285 13.41 -3.47 4.79
C ARG A 285 14.88 -3.59 4.43
N ILE A 286 15.78 -3.42 5.39
CA ILE A 286 17.21 -3.44 5.07
C ILE A 286 17.70 -4.84 4.67
N MET A 287 17.24 -5.90 5.34
CA MET A 287 17.58 -7.27 4.94
C MET A 287 17.10 -7.59 3.54
N GLU A 288 15.86 -7.24 3.20
CA GLU A 288 15.27 -7.51 1.89
C GLU A 288 15.89 -6.63 0.79
N ARG A 289 16.23 -5.38 1.11
CA ARG A 289 16.94 -4.46 0.21
C ARG A 289 18.36 -4.93 -0.13
N ASP A 290 19.12 -5.33 0.88
CA ASP A 290 20.51 -5.75 0.69
C ASP A 290 20.59 -7.21 0.24
N ASN A 291 19.50 -7.97 0.46
CA ASN A 291 19.47 -9.43 0.39
C ASN A 291 20.62 -10.05 1.19
N GLN A 292 20.84 -9.52 2.40
CA GLN A 292 21.86 -9.97 3.34
C GLN A 292 21.24 -10.22 4.72
N PRO A 293 21.69 -11.26 5.44
CA PRO A 293 21.32 -11.47 6.83
C PRO A 293 21.70 -10.29 7.73
N ARG A 294 20.92 -10.07 8.79
CA ARG A 294 21.24 -9.14 9.88
C ARG A 294 21.05 -9.83 11.22
N GLY A 295 22.17 -10.19 11.86
CA GLY A 295 22.17 -11.04 13.05
C GLY A 295 21.62 -12.43 12.70
N THR A 296 20.64 -12.89 13.48
CA THR A 296 19.95 -14.17 13.25
C THR A 296 18.85 -14.11 12.18
N ASN A 297 18.50 -12.91 11.72
CA ASN A 297 17.44 -12.74 10.74
C ASN A 297 18.00 -12.81 9.31
N THR A 298 17.26 -13.50 8.45
CA THR A 298 17.60 -13.67 7.03
C THR A 298 16.53 -13.04 6.12
N PRO A 299 16.92 -12.56 4.92
CA PRO A 299 15.96 -12.21 3.88
C PRO A 299 15.08 -13.40 3.54
N LYS A 300 13.80 -13.16 3.30
CA LYS A 300 12.76 -14.15 3.02
C LYS A 300 12.27 -14.07 1.57
N GLY A 301 12.41 -12.92 0.92
CA GLY A 301 12.15 -12.77 -0.51
C GLY A 301 13.19 -13.49 -1.38
N LYS A 302 12.82 -13.81 -2.62
CA LYS A 302 13.74 -14.38 -3.62
C LYS A 302 14.70 -13.29 -4.12
N PRO A 303 15.97 -13.57 -4.41
CA PRO A 303 16.88 -12.58 -5.02
C PRO A 303 16.43 -12.16 -6.43
N CYS A 304 16.63 -10.89 -6.81
CA CYS A 304 16.29 -10.38 -8.16
C CYS A 304 17.21 -10.83 -9.30
N ASN A 305 18.48 -11.16 -9.01
CA ASN A 305 19.52 -11.43 -10.02
C ASN A 305 19.98 -12.90 -10.04
N LYS A 306 19.03 -13.85 -9.97
CA LYS A 306 19.35 -15.28 -10.07
C LYS A 306 18.72 -15.89 -11.31
#